data_AF-A0A484M591-F1
#
_entry.id   AF-A0A484M591-F1
#
_cell.length_a   1.000
_cell.length_b   1.000
_cell.length_c   1.000
_cell.angle_alpha   90.00
_cell.angle_beta   90.00
_cell.angle_gamma   90.00
#
_symmetry.space_group_name_H-M   'P 1'
#
loop_
_entity.id
_entity.type
_entity.pdbx_description
1 polymer ?
#
loop_
_entity_poly.entity_id
_entity_poly.type
_entity_poly.pdbx_seq_one_letter_code
_entity_poly.pdbx_strand_id
1 'polypeptide(L)'
;MFNVSEGVTELHIKLMDSDNLSNDDFVGEAKISLEPVFCERSIPQQAYNVVKDGSFCGEIRVALTFNPEMRRGYEAEESYGGWKESSRDY
;
A
#
# COMPACT_ATOMS: atom_id res chain seq x y z
N MET A 1 -1.21 9.27 0.63
CA MET A 1 -0.67 8.20 -0.24
C MET A 1 0.82 8.15 -0.03
N PHE A 2 1.38 6.97 0.20
CA PHE A 2 2.82 6.77 0.45
C PHE A 2 3.31 5.59 -0.40
N ASN A 3 4.60 5.56 -0.69
CA ASN A 3 5.23 4.47 -1.44
C ASN A 3 5.85 3.48 -0.47
N VAL A 4 5.78 2.20 -0.81
CA VAL A 4 6.38 1.11 -0.05
C VAL A 4 7.42 0.41 -0.93
N SER A 5 8.66 0.34 -0.47
CA SER A 5 9.80 -0.25 -1.18
C SER A 5 10.61 -1.14 -0.24
N GLU A 6 11.58 -1.88 -0.79
CA GLU A 6 12.67 -2.53 -0.02
C GLU A 6 12.21 -3.54 1.05
N GLY A 7 11.06 -4.20 0.84
CA GLY A 7 10.60 -5.28 1.72
C GLY A 7 9.99 -4.82 3.03
N VAL A 8 9.57 -3.56 3.14
CA VAL A 8 8.79 -3.08 4.29
C VAL A 8 7.46 -3.83 4.37
N THR A 9 7.24 -4.53 5.49
CA THR A 9 6.04 -5.34 5.75
C THR A 9 5.16 -4.79 6.86
N GLU A 10 5.55 -3.70 7.52
CA GLU A 10 4.81 -3.12 8.64
C GLU A 10 4.60 -1.61 8.47
N LEU A 11 3.38 -1.15 8.76
CA LEU A 11 3.02 0.25 8.89
C LEU A 11 2.91 0.63 10.37
N HIS A 12 3.71 1.60 10.77
CA HIS A 12 3.69 2.13 12.13
C HIS A 12 2.98 3.48 12.16
N ILE A 13 1.84 3.55 12.86
CA ILE A 13 1.07 4.77 13.06
C ILE A 13 1.32 5.26 14.48
N LYS A 14 1.84 6.49 14.61
CA LYS A 14 1.98 7.18 15.89
C LYS A 14 0.95 8.30 16.00
N LEU A 15 0.24 8.34 17.11
CA LEU A 15 -0.69 9.39 17.47
C LEU A 15 0.03 10.38 18.36
N MET A 16 0.02 11.64 17.93
CA MET A 16 0.60 12.77 18.64
C MET A 16 -0.51 13.77 18.92
N ASP A 17 -0.52 14.35 20.12
CA ASP A 17 -1.39 15.47 20.47
C ASP A 17 -0.64 16.77 20.21
N SER A 18 -1.20 17.62 19.36
CA SER A 18 -0.57 18.86 18.89
C SER A 18 -1.32 20.04 19.48
N ASP A 19 -1.19 20.25 20.78
CA ASP A 19 -1.75 21.39 21.47
C ASP A 19 -0.74 22.54 21.55
N ASN A 20 -1.17 23.76 21.24
CA ASN A 20 -0.33 24.98 21.22
C ASN A 20 0.29 25.39 22.58
N LEU A 21 -0.04 24.67 23.66
CA LEU A 21 0.38 24.97 25.04
C LEU A 21 1.49 24.03 25.55
N SER A 22 1.77 22.92 24.87
CA SER A 22 2.81 21.96 25.25
C SER A 22 3.62 21.52 24.03
N ASN A 23 4.75 20.84 24.26
CA ASN A 23 5.38 20.07 23.18
C ASN A 23 4.41 18.98 22.72
N ASP A 24 4.47 18.63 21.43
CA ASP A 24 3.68 17.54 20.86
C ASP A 24 3.88 16.25 21.69
N ASP A 25 2.85 15.81 22.41
CA ASP A 25 2.95 14.64 23.30
C ASP A 25 2.52 13.36 22.57
N PHE A 26 3.24 12.28 22.85
CA PHE A 26 2.93 10.97 22.28
C PHE A 26 1.71 10.36 22.97
N VAL A 27 0.64 10.09 22.21
CA VAL A 27 -0.63 9.57 22.74
C VAL A 27 -0.71 8.04 22.63
N GLY A 28 -0.03 7.45 21.65
CA GLY A 28 0.05 6.01 21.48
C GLY A 28 0.43 5.60 20.06
N GLU A 29 0.63 4.30 19.85
CA GLU A 29 1.00 3.74 18.56
C GLU A 29 0.16 2.52 18.16
N ALA A 30 -0.01 2.32 16.86
CA ALA A 30 -0.59 1.12 16.27
C ALA A 30 0.36 0.56 15.20
N LYS A 31 0.55 -0.76 15.21
CA LYS A 31 1.38 -1.49 14.24
C LYS A 31 0.50 -2.37 13.39
N ILE A 32 0.58 -2.21 12.08
CA ILE A 32 -0.27 -2.88 11.11
C ILE A 32 0.60 -3.65 10.12
N SER A 33 0.42 -4.96 10.02
CA SER A 33 1.09 -5.75 8.98
C SER A 33 0.51 -5.43 7.60
N LEU A 34 1.40 -5.17 6.65
CA LEU A 34 1.10 -4.91 5.24
C LEU A 34 1.03 -6.19 4.40
N GLU A 35 1.55 -7.31 4.91
CA GLU A 35 1.50 -8.62 4.24
C GLU A 35 0.10 -8.99 3.73
N PRO A 36 -0.99 -8.92 4.53
CA PRO A 36 -2.33 -9.22 4.04
C PRO A 36 -2.78 -8.25 2.93
N VAL A 37 -2.37 -6.98 3.00
CA VAL A 37 -2.70 -5.97 1.98
C VAL A 37 -2.00 -6.27 0.65
N PHE A 38 -0.77 -6.79 0.69
CA PHE A 38 -0.05 -7.20 -0.52
C PHE A 38 -0.72 -8.38 -1.23
N CYS A 39 -1.29 -9.32 -0.46
CA CYS A 39 -2.00 -10.48 -0.99
C CYS A 39 -3.42 -10.14 -1.48
N GLU A 40 -4.21 -9.45 -0.65
CA GLU A 40 -5.63 -9.19 -0.89
C GLU A 40 -5.88 -7.92 -1.71
N ARG A 41 -4.83 -7.10 -1.94
CA ARG A 41 -4.83 -5.76 -2.55
C ARG A 41 -5.64 -4.71 -1.82
N SER A 42 -6.68 -5.07 -1.09
CA SER A 42 -7.51 -4.14 -0.34
C SER A 42 -8.02 -4.78 0.93
N ILE A 43 -7.77 -4.10 2.04
CA ILE A 43 -8.27 -4.45 3.35
C ILE A 43 -9.34 -3.43 3.74
N PRO A 44 -10.58 -3.87 4.06
CA PRO A 44 -11.64 -2.96 4.47
C PRO A 44 -11.27 -2.23 5.78
N GLN A 45 -12.05 -1.22 6.14
CA GLN A 45 -11.84 -0.48 7.38
C GLN A 45 -11.92 -1.42 8.60
N GLN A 46 -10.81 -1.59 9.30
CA GLN A 46 -10.68 -2.43 10.49
C GLN A 46 -10.17 -1.62 11.67
N ALA A 47 -10.50 -2.07 12.88
CA ALA A 47 -10.02 -1.48 14.13
C ALA A 47 -8.66 -2.08 14.50
N TYR A 48 -7.71 -1.21 14.82
CA TYR A 48 -6.38 -1.56 15.29
C TYR A 48 -6.15 -0.98 16.67
N ASN A 49 -5.62 -1.79 17.58
CA ASN A 49 -5.37 -1.37 18.95
C ASN A 49 -4.25 -0.33 18.99
N VAL A 50 -4.53 0.78 19.67
CA VAL A 50 -3.55 1.80 20.02
C VAL A 50 -2.98 1.44 21.39
N VAL A 51 -1.66 1.39 21.49
CA VAL A 51 -0.94 1.06 22.70
C VAL A 51 0.03 2.20 23.04
N LYS A 52 0.08 2.61 24.31
CA LYS A 52 1.10 3.51 24.86
C LYS A 52 1.74 2.83 26.06
N ASP A 53 3.06 2.70 26.07
CA ASP A 53 3.82 2.09 27.18
C ASP A 53 3.30 0.71 27.62
N GLY A 54 2.87 -0.12 26.66
CA GLY A 54 2.31 -1.45 26.92
C GLY A 54 0.85 -1.47 27.38
N SER A 55 0.22 -0.31 27.56
CA SER A 55 -1.18 -0.18 27.95
C SER A 55 -2.07 0.10 26.74
N PHE A 56 -3.23 -0.56 26.67
CA PHE A 56 -4.24 -0.27 25.66
C PHE A 56 -4.84 1.12 25.89
N CYS A 57 -4.82 1.97 24.86
CA CYS A 57 -5.27 3.36 24.91
C CYS A 57 -6.46 3.65 24.00
N GLY A 58 -6.99 2.64 23.32
CA GLY A 58 -8.12 2.77 22.41
C GLY A 58 -7.86 2.08 21.07
N GLU A 59 -8.64 2.45 20.07
CA GLU A 59 -8.56 1.88 18.72
C GLU A 59 -8.51 2.96 17.65
N ILE A 60 -7.80 2.69 16.57
CA ILE A 60 -7.84 3.47 15.34
C ILE A 60 -8.43 2.62 14.22
N ARG A 61 -9.33 3.21 13.44
CA ARG A 61 -9.95 2.52 12.30
C ARG A 61 -9.24 2.90 11.02
N VAL A 62 -8.63 1.91 10.35
CA VAL A 62 -7.82 2.13 9.14
C VAL A 62 -8.30 1.18 8.05
N ALA A 63 -8.40 1.71 6.83
CA ALA A 63 -8.56 0.93 5.60
C ALA A 63 -7.28 1.04 4.79
N LEU A 64 -6.87 -0.06 4.15
CA LEU A 64 -5.62 -0.11 3.39
C LEU A 64 -5.90 -0.61 1.98
N THR A 65 -5.34 0.08 0.98
CA THR A 65 -5.39 -0.34 -0.42
C THR A 65 -3.97 -0.31 -0.96
N PHE A 66 -3.53 -1.41 -1.55
CA PHE A 66 -2.21 -1.54 -2.15
C PHE A 66 -2.30 -1.39 -3.66
N ASN A 67 -1.56 -0.41 -4.17
CA ASN A 67 -1.45 -0.10 -5.59
C ASN A 67 -0.03 -0.46 -6.06
N PRO A 68 0.21 -1.69 -6.58
CA PRO A 68 1.53 -2.07 -7.05
C PRO A 68 1.94 -1.20 -8.24
N GLU A 69 3.18 -0.73 -8.25
CA GLU A 69 3.73 -0.07 -9.45
C GLU A 69 3.79 -1.07 -10.60
N MET A 70 3.08 -0.79 -11.69
CA MET A 70 3.28 -1.52 -12.94
C MET A 70 4.67 -1.18 -13.48
N ARG A 71 5.63 -2.09 -13.31
CA ARG A 71 6.85 -2.07 -14.14
C ARG A 71 6.42 -2.31 -15.58
N ARG A 72 6.24 -1.24 -16.36
CA ARG A 72 6.18 -1.33 -17.83
C ARG A 72 7.54 -1.83 -18.31
N GLY A 73 7.64 -3.13 -18.52
CA GLY A 73 8.91 -3.75 -18.85
C GLY A 73 8.76 -5.19 -19.31
N TYR A 74 7.78 -5.47 -20.17
CA TYR A 74 7.87 -6.47 -21.22
C TYR A 74 7.06 -5.95 -22.40
N GLU A 75 7.77 -5.54 -23.44
CA GLU A 75 7.22 -5.34 -24.77
C GLU A 75 6.48 -6.63 -25.16
N ALA A 76 5.15 -6.58 -25.18
CA ALA A 76 4.45 -7.38 -26.16
C ALA A 76 4.69 -6.67 -27.50
N GLU A 77 5.88 -6.87 -28.08
CA GLU A 77 6.00 -6.80 -29.53
C GLU A 77 5.06 -7.87 -30.07
N GLU A 78 3.82 -7.46 -30.31
CA GLU A 78 2.92 -8.16 -31.21
C GLU A 78 3.46 -7.93 -32.64
N SER A 79 4.68 -8.42 -32.90
CA SER A 79 5.18 -8.61 -34.26
C SER A 79 4.42 -9.80 -34.83
N TYR A 80 3.17 -9.54 -35.21
CA TYR A 80 2.45 -10.41 -36.13
C TYR A 80 3.19 -10.36 -37.47
N GLY A 81 4.20 -11.22 -37.58
CA GLY A 81 4.79 -11.62 -38.84
C GLY A 81 3.67 -12.11 -39.76
N GLY A 82 3.45 -11.37 -40.84
CA GLY A 82 2.39 -11.64 -41.80
C GLY A 82 2.70 -11.07 -43.18
N TRP A 83 3.96 -11.11 -43.61
CA TRP A 83 4.27 -10.96 -45.03
C TRP A 83 3.85 -12.22 -45.77
N LYS A 84 2.77 -12.12 -46.54
CA LYS A 84 2.58 -12.93 -47.74
C LYS A 84 2.09 -12.03 -48.87
N GLU A 85 3.05 -11.56 -49.67
CA GLU A 85 2.80 -11.33 -51.08
C GLU A 85 2.21 -12.60 -51.71
N SER A 86 1.13 -12.43 -52.45
CA SER A 86 0.79 -13.28 -53.60
C SER A 86 -0.13 -12.50 -54.52
N SER A 87 0.44 -12.12 -55.66
CA SER A 87 -0.17 -11.61 -56.89
C SER A 87 -1.32 -12.49 -57.41
N ARG A 88 -2.43 -11.88 -57.86
CA ARG A 88 -2.78 -11.82 -59.30
C ARG A 88 -4.13 -11.18 -59.57
N ASP A 89 -4.09 -10.31 -60.58
CA ASP A 89 -5.17 -9.89 -61.47
C ASP A 89 -6.05 -11.05 -61.98
N TYR A 90 -7.37 -10.83 -61.99
CA TYR A 90 -8.20 -10.82 -63.21
C TYR A 90 -9.56 -10.16 -62.94
#